data_AF-A0A438E0F9-F1
#
_entry.id   AF-A0A438E0F9-F1
#
_cell.length_a   1.000
_cell.length_b   1.000
_cell.length_c   1.000
_cell.angle_alpha   90.00
_cell.angle_beta   90.00
_cell.angle_gamma   90.00
#
_symmetry.space_group_name_H-M   'P 1'
#
loop_
_entity.id
_entity.type
_entity.pdbx_description
1 polymer ?
#
loop_
_entity_poly.entity_id
_entity_poly.type
_entity_poly.pdbx_seq_one_letter_code
_entity_poly.pdbx_strand_id
1 'polypeptide(L)'
;MLLLTANEHCIGRLAEDTRFQIESAAVSANHCKIYRKMVAYEDEDHPSAFLKDTSTNGTYLNWEKLKKNSPESMLHHGDIISFAAPPDHASPAAVAASPHYHHGYGDALHLKLCALSACHVMALSPHLSNSDALHLKLHALSPP
;
A
#
# COMPACT_ATOMS: atom_id res chain seq x y z
N MET A 1 9.23 7.25 -4.27
CA MET A 1 9.56 5.95 -3.65
C MET A 1 9.41 6.10 -2.15
N LEU A 2 8.60 5.26 -1.51
CA LEU A 2 8.25 5.40 -0.09
C LEU A 2 8.72 4.17 0.68
N LEU A 3 9.45 4.39 1.78
CA LEU A 3 9.94 3.32 2.65
C LEU A 3 9.17 3.34 3.96
N LEU A 4 8.56 2.22 4.33
CA LEU A 4 7.83 2.05 5.58
C LEU A 4 8.78 1.38 6.59
N THR A 5 9.42 2.18 7.46
CA THR A 5 10.39 1.73 8.47
C THR A 5 9.83 1.68 9.89
N ALA A 6 8.75 2.42 10.16
CA ALA A 6 8.11 2.51 11.46
C ALA A 6 7.00 1.46 11.61
N ASN A 7 6.47 1.34 12.83
CA ASN A 7 5.38 0.42 13.12
C ASN A 7 4.05 0.86 12.51
N GLU A 8 3.84 2.16 12.31
CA GLU A 8 2.64 2.72 11.69
C GLU A 8 3.02 3.89 10.76
N HIS A 9 2.34 3.98 9.62
CA HIS A 9 2.46 5.03 8.64
C HIS A 9 1.07 5.47 8.19
N CYS A 10 0.73 6.73 8.49
CA CYS A 10 -0.50 7.35 8.03
C CYS A 10 -0.29 7.97 6.64
N ILE A 11 -1.22 7.72 5.73
CA ILE A 11 -1.22 8.23 4.37
C ILE A 11 -2.47 9.08 4.19
N GLY A 12 -2.33 10.24 3.57
CA GLY A 12 -3.45 11.13 3.32
C GLY A 12 -3.01 12.54 2.95
N ARG A 13 -3.97 13.41 2.65
CA ARG A 13 -3.66 14.78 2.21
C ARG A 13 -2.97 15.62 3.29
N LEU A 14 -3.21 15.31 4.57
CA LEU A 14 -2.64 16.02 5.73
C LEU A 14 -1.82 15.07 6.62
N ALA A 15 -1.24 14.01 6.06
CA ALA A 15 -0.35 13.13 6.81
C ALA A 15 0.81 13.91 7.44
N GLU A 16 1.20 13.61 8.68
CA GLU A 16 2.24 14.36 9.40
C GLU A 16 3.60 14.30 8.69
N ASP A 17 3.95 13.11 8.18
CA ASP A 17 5.14 12.92 7.37
C ASP A 17 4.81 13.19 5.90
N THR A 18 5.38 14.29 5.39
CA THR A 18 5.23 14.78 4.01
C THR A 18 5.53 13.73 2.95
N ARG A 19 6.33 12.71 3.25
CA ARG A 19 6.57 11.59 2.31
C ARG A 19 5.28 10.82 2.03
N PHE A 20 4.40 10.70 3.01
CA PHE A 20 3.11 9.99 2.87
C PHE A 20 1.94 10.93 2.54
N GLN A 21 2.23 12.20 2.21
CA GLN A 21 1.22 13.13 1.75
C GLN A 21 0.89 12.91 0.28
N ILE A 22 -0.40 12.87 -0.01
CA ILE A 22 -0.91 12.80 -1.39
C ILE A 22 -1.84 13.99 -1.59
N GLU A 23 -1.36 14.95 -2.37
CA GLU A 23 -2.06 16.20 -2.67
C GLU A 23 -3.12 16.00 -3.74
N SER A 24 -4.21 15.33 -3.35
CA SER A 24 -5.36 15.15 -4.24
C SER A 24 -6.67 15.42 -3.51
N ALA A 25 -7.61 16.04 -4.22
CA ALA A 25 -8.96 16.26 -3.73
C ALA A 25 -9.69 14.93 -3.42
N ALA A 26 -9.33 13.86 -4.16
CA ALA A 26 -9.87 12.51 -3.97
C ALA A 26 -9.37 11.83 -2.69
N VAL A 27 -8.32 12.37 -2.06
CA VAL A 27 -7.68 11.78 -0.87
C VAL A 27 -8.11 12.53 0.40
N SER A 28 -8.68 11.83 1.38
CA SER A 28 -8.98 12.38 2.71
C SER A 28 -7.73 12.86 3.46
N ALA A 29 -7.90 13.75 4.44
CA ALA A 29 -6.83 14.25 5.30
C ALA A 29 -6.01 13.12 5.92
N ASN A 30 -6.70 12.19 6.58
CA ASN A 30 -6.18 10.90 7.06
C ASN A 30 -6.90 9.79 6.28
N HIS A 31 -6.29 9.32 5.20
CA HIS A 31 -6.95 8.45 4.22
C HIS A 31 -6.88 6.98 4.62
N CYS A 32 -5.68 6.49 4.90
CA CYS A 32 -5.50 5.15 5.41
C CYS A 32 -4.25 5.10 6.28
N LYS A 33 -4.04 3.94 6.88
CA LYS A 33 -2.82 3.63 7.61
C LYS A 33 -2.30 2.25 7.28
N ILE A 34 -0.98 2.15 7.22
CA ILE A 34 -0.27 0.89 7.08
C ILE A 34 0.53 0.67 8.36
N TYR A 35 0.37 -0.48 8.99
CA TYR A 35 1.11 -0.81 10.21
C TYR A 35 1.54 -2.26 10.23
N ARG A 36 2.53 -2.54 11.08
CA ARG A 36 3.09 -3.87 11.28
C ARG A 36 2.42 -4.52 12.49
N LYS A 37 2.15 -5.83 12.39
CA LYS A 37 1.72 -6.66 13.51
C LYS A 37 2.49 -7.97 13.48
N MET A 38 2.80 -8.49 14.66
CA MET A 38 3.24 -9.88 14.79
C MET A 38 2.02 -10.78 14.63
N VAL A 39 2.12 -11.73 13.72
CA VAL A 39 1.10 -12.75 13.49
C VAL A 39 1.74 -14.10 13.82
N ALA A 40 1.12 -14.82 14.75
CA ALA A 40 1.57 -16.15 15.10
C ALA A 40 1.37 -17.11 13.92
N TYR A 41 2.45 -17.77 13.50
CA TYR A 41 2.42 -18.82 12.49
C TYR A 41 3.34 -19.96 12.95
N GLU A 42 2.80 -21.16 13.07
CA GLU A 42 3.57 -22.39 13.36
C GLU A 42 4.66 -22.22 14.45
N ASP A 43 4.27 -21.64 15.58
CA ASP A 43 5.08 -21.39 16.79
C ASP A 43 6.10 -20.22 16.73
N GLU A 44 6.14 -19.46 15.63
CA GLU A 44 6.93 -18.23 15.52
C GLU A 44 6.05 -17.01 15.19
N ASP A 45 6.37 -15.87 15.80
CA ASP A 45 5.72 -14.59 15.51
C ASP A 45 6.36 -13.95 14.28
N HIS A 46 5.61 -13.83 13.19
CA HIS A 46 6.10 -13.20 11.97
C HIS A 46 5.57 -11.78 11.80
N PRO A 47 6.42 -10.80 11.49
CA PRO A 47 5.97 -9.46 11.18
C PRO A 47 5.20 -9.46 9.86
N SER A 48 3.93 -9.03 9.92
CA SER A 48 3.04 -8.87 8.77
C SER A 48 2.56 -7.42 8.68
N ALA A 49 2.28 -6.99 7.45
CA ALA A 49 1.82 -5.65 7.16
C ALA A 49 0.29 -5.62 7.02
N PHE A 50 -0.35 -4.59 7.55
CA PHE A 50 -1.80 -4.45 7.50
C PHE A 50 -2.19 -3.05 7.02
N LEU A 51 -3.23 -2.98 6.19
CA LEU A 51 -3.85 -1.77 5.68
C LEU A 51 -5.20 -1.56 6.34
N LYS A 52 -5.44 -0.36 6.84
CA LYS A 52 -6.75 0.07 7.36
C LYS A 52 -7.20 1.33 6.66
N ASP A 53 -8.37 1.25 6.03
CA ASP A 53 -9.05 2.41 5.43
C ASP A 53 -9.70 3.28 6.51
N THR A 54 -9.48 4.59 6.41
CA THR A 54 -10.14 5.63 7.24
C THR A 54 -10.75 6.72 6.37
N SER A 55 -10.77 6.54 5.05
CA SER A 55 -11.10 7.57 4.09
C SER A 55 -12.60 7.81 3.94
N THR A 56 -12.93 8.91 3.27
CA THR A 56 -14.30 9.26 2.88
C THR A 56 -14.69 8.56 1.57
N ASN A 57 -13.77 8.53 0.60
CA ASN A 57 -14.04 8.00 -0.74
C ASN A 57 -13.81 6.48 -0.85
N GLY A 58 -13.06 5.92 0.11
CA GLY A 58 -12.67 4.52 0.19
C GLY A 58 -11.26 4.28 -0.33
N THR A 59 -10.59 3.30 0.27
CA THR A 59 -9.33 2.73 -0.22
C THR A 59 -9.63 1.42 -0.96
N TYR A 60 -8.88 1.11 -2.01
CA TYR A 60 -9.00 -0.16 -2.73
C TYR A 60 -7.69 -0.94 -2.63
N LEU A 61 -7.80 -2.23 -2.32
CA LEU A 61 -6.68 -3.18 -2.33
C LEU A 61 -6.91 -4.15 -3.48
N ASN A 62 -5.97 -4.23 -4.42
CA ASN A 62 -6.11 -5.05 -5.63
C ASN A 62 -7.45 -4.81 -6.35
N TRP A 63 -7.86 -3.54 -6.44
CA TRP A 63 -9.13 -3.08 -7.02
C TRP A 63 -10.40 -3.44 -6.24
N GLU A 64 -10.27 -4.15 -5.12
CA GLU A 64 -11.39 -4.42 -4.22
C GLU A 64 -11.52 -3.31 -3.17
N LYS A 65 -12.72 -2.75 -3.04
CA LYS A 65 -12.99 -1.66 -2.10
C LYS A 65 -12.94 -2.17 -0.66
N LEU A 66 -12.08 -1.59 0.16
CA LEU A 66 -12.10 -1.80 1.60
C LEU A 66 -13.33 -1.13 2.20
N LYS A 67 -14.00 -1.79 3.15
CA LYS A 67 -15.16 -1.19 3.81
C LYS A 67 -14.65 -0.31 4.96
N LYS A 68 -15.17 0.90 5.09
CA LYS A 68 -14.75 1.88 6.13
C LYS A 68 -14.75 1.34 7.57
N ASN A 69 -15.55 0.31 7.85
CA ASN A 69 -15.62 -0.38 9.14
C ASN A 69 -15.16 -1.85 9.10
N SER A 70 -14.59 -2.35 7.99
CA SER A 70 -14.07 -3.72 7.95
C SER A 70 -12.85 -3.83 8.85
N PRO A 71 -12.51 -5.05 9.28
CA PRO A 71 -11.17 -5.35 9.76
C PRO A 71 -10.11 -4.82 8.79
N GLU A 72 -8.94 -4.57 9.35
CA GLU A 72 -7.71 -4.39 8.60
C GLU A 72 -7.46 -5.53 7.61
N SER A 73 -6.84 -5.22 6.48
CA SER A 73 -6.49 -6.19 5.44
C SER A 73 -4.99 -6.46 5.48
N MET A 74 -4.60 -7.73 5.53
CA MET A 74 -3.21 -8.13 5.45
C MET A 74 -2.67 -7.83 4.05
N LEU A 75 -1.52 -7.18 4.00
CA LEU A 75 -0.84 -6.79 2.78
C LEU A 75 0.24 -7.81 2.40
N HIS A 76 0.34 -8.11 1.11
CA HIS A 76 1.32 -9.01 0.54
C HIS A 76 2.20 -8.31 -0.50
N HIS A 77 3.40 -8.84 -0.71
CA HIS A 77 4.26 -8.36 -1.80
C HIS A 77 3.51 -8.43 -3.13
N GLY A 78 3.52 -7.33 -3.89
CA GLY A 78 2.86 -7.21 -5.18
C GLY A 78 1.50 -6.53 -5.14
N ASP A 79 0.90 -6.38 -3.95
CA ASP A 79 -0.41 -5.76 -3.78
C ASP A 79 -0.44 -4.31 -4.29
N ILE A 80 -1.59 -3.89 -4.81
CA ILE A 80 -1.83 -2.53 -5.30
C ILE A 80 -2.82 -1.84 -4.38
N ILE A 81 -2.42 -0.68 -3.85
CA ILE A 81 -3.25 0.20 -3.03
C ILE A 81 -3.69 1.39 -3.89
N SER A 82 -4.99 1.64 -3.99
CA SER A 82 -5.57 2.77 -4.72
C SER A 82 -6.34 3.68 -3.77
N PHE A 83 -6.08 4.99 -3.86
CA PHE A 83 -6.73 6.02 -3.02
C PHE A 83 -7.88 6.75 -3.73
N ALA A 84 -7.95 6.61 -5.05
CA ALA A 84 -9.14 6.93 -5.81
C ALA A 84 -9.79 5.63 -6.29
N ALA A 85 -10.98 5.74 -6.86
CA ALA A 85 -11.74 4.63 -7.43
C ALA A 85 -10.85 3.69 -8.28
N PRO A 86 -11.28 2.44 -8.56
CA PRO A 86 -10.63 1.64 -9.59
C PRO A 86 -10.51 2.49 -10.85
N PRO A 87 -9.52 2.23 -11.73
CA PRO A 87 -9.48 2.92 -13.01
C PRO A 87 -10.86 2.71 -13.62
N ASP A 88 -11.63 3.78 -13.80
CA ASP A 88 -12.80 3.70 -14.67
C ASP A 88 -12.26 3.10 -16.00
N HIS A 89 -12.94 2.20 -16.69
CA HIS A 89 -14.08 2.51 -17.53
C HIS A 89 -14.62 1.20 -18.14
N ALA A 90 -15.93 1.15 -18.41
CA ALA A 90 -16.57 0.31 -19.45
C ALA A 90 -16.37 -1.23 -19.43
N SER A 91 -17.39 -1.92 -18.94
CA SER A 91 -17.84 -3.30 -19.24
C SER A 91 -16.87 -4.51 -19.18
N PRO A 92 -17.35 -5.71 -18.80
CA PRO A 92 -16.53 -6.90 -18.51
C PRO A 92 -15.77 -7.52 -19.70
N ALA A 93 -15.86 -6.96 -20.90
CA ALA A 93 -15.23 -7.53 -22.10
C ALA A 93 -13.75 -7.16 -22.24
N ALA A 94 -13.26 -6.13 -21.55
CA ALA A 94 -11.88 -5.66 -21.67
C ALA A 94 -10.87 -6.44 -20.80
N VAL A 95 -11.31 -7.02 -19.68
CA VAL A 95 -10.44 -7.65 -18.66
C VAL A 95 -9.75 -8.94 -19.08
N ALA A 96 -10.22 -9.58 -20.16
CA ALA A 96 -9.67 -10.85 -20.63
C ALA A 96 -8.56 -10.71 -21.69
N ALA A 97 -8.27 -9.51 -22.19
CA ALA A 97 -7.40 -9.33 -23.34
C ALA A 97 -6.36 -8.21 -23.14
N SER A 98 -5.37 -8.41 -22.26
CA SER A 98 -3.96 -8.03 -22.48
C SER A 98 -3.12 -8.13 -21.19
N PRO A 99 -1.97 -8.82 -21.19
CA PRO A 99 -1.05 -8.86 -20.04
C PRO A 99 -0.25 -7.55 -19.85
N HIS A 100 -0.50 -6.55 -20.69
CA HIS A 100 0.13 -5.22 -20.65
C HIS A 100 -0.96 -4.14 -20.59
N TYR A 101 -1.54 -3.95 -19.41
CA TYR A 101 -2.48 -2.86 -19.16
C TYR A 101 -1.74 -1.52 -19.10
N HIS A 102 -1.90 -0.69 -20.14
CA HIS A 102 -1.39 0.68 -20.23
C HIS A 102 -2.49 1.62 -20.77
N HIS A 103 -3.12 2.43 -19.91
CA HIS A 103 -3.58 3.79 -20.24
C HIS A 103 -4.22 4.49 -19.03
N GLY A 104 -3.77 5.73 -18.73
CA GLY A 104 -4.61 6.74 -18.10
C GLY A 104 -4.56 6.92 -16.58
N TYR A 105 -3.41 6.78 -15.92
CA TYR A 105 -3.26 7.19 -14.52
C TYR A 105 -2.99 8.71 -14.43
N GLY A 106 -4.04 9.51 -14.33
CA GLY A 106 -3.91 10.92 -13.95
C GLY A 106 -3.56 11.03 -12.47
N ASP A 107 -2.37 11.55 -12.18
CA ASP A 107 -1.73 11.71 -10.87
C ASP A 107 -1.56 10.40 -10.06
N ALA A 108 -0.45 10.25 -9.34
CA ALA A 108 -0.07 8.99 -8.69
C ALA A 108 -0.98 8.61 -7.50
N LEU A 109 -2.19 8.13 -7.76
CA LEU A 109 -3.17 7.67 -6.76
C LEU A 109 -3.08 6.18 -6.47
N HIS A 110 -2.15 5.49 -7.12
CA HIS A 110 -1.93 4.06 -6.97
C HIS A 110 -0.49 3.79 -6.53
N LEU A 111 -0.36 2.97 -5.48
CA LEU A 111 0.92 2.53 -4.94
C LEU A 111 0.98 1.01 -5.03
N LYS A 112 2.08 0.48 -5.59
CA LYS A 112 2.39 -0.95 -5.53
C LYS A 112 3.29 -1.24 -4.35
N LEU A 113 2.89 -2.23 -3.56
CA LEU A 113 3.66 -2.73 -2.44
C LEU A 113 4.74 -3.69 -2.94
N CYS A 114 5.97 -3.39 -2.57
CA CYS A 114 7.12 -4.27 -2.73
C CYS A 114 7.67 -4.55 -1.34
N ALA A 115 7.43 -5.75 -0.82
CA ALA A 115 8.19 -6.24 0.33
C ALA A 115 9.66 -6.37 -0.08
N LEU A 116 10.56 -5.78 0.70
CA LEU A 116 11.99 -6.01 0.58
C LEU A 116 12.36 -7.18 1.49
N SER A 117 13.02 -8.19 0.93
CA SER A 117 13.64 -9.25 1.73
C SER A 117 14.67 -8.65 2.70
N ALA A 118 14.75 -9.21 3.91
CA ALA A 118 15.68 -8.81 4.96
C ALA A 118 17.14 -8.69 4.46
N CYS A 119 17.55 -9.51 3.49
CA CYS A 119 18.88 -9.44 2.87
C CYS A 119 19.16 -8.10 2.18
N HIS A 120 18.16 -7.49 1.54
CA HIS A 120 18.31 -6.20 0.86
C HIS A 120 18.28 -5.03 1.86
N VAL A 121 17.64 -5.25 3.01
CA VAL A 121 17.53 -4.27 4.09
C VAL A 121 18.84 -4.15 4.87
N MET A 122 19.50 -5.28 5.17
CA MET A 122 20.78 -5.27 5.89
C MET A 122 21.86 -4.46 5.16
N ALA A 123 21.76 -4.33 3.83
CA ALA A 123 22.63 -3.48 3.03
C ALA A 123 22.35 -1.97 3.20
N LEU A 124 21.13 -1.59 3.60
CA LEU A 124 20.71 -0.19 3.78
C LEU A 124 20.75 0.27 5.24
N SER A 125 20.56 -0.65 6.20
CA SER A 125 20.56 -0.38 7.64
C SER A 125 21.18 -1.55 8.44
N PRO A 126 22.51 -1.54 8.69
CA PRO A 126 23.24 -2.67 9.27
C PRO A 126 22.99 -2.93 10.77
N HIS A 127 22.15 -2.11 11.44
CA HIS A 127 21.87 -2.23 12.87
C HIS A 127 20.61 -3.05 13.21
N LEU A 128 19.86 -3.53 12.22
CA LEU A 128 18.61 -4.28 12.46
C LEU A 128 18.84 -5.79 12.47
N SER A 129 18.31 -6.47 13.49
CA SER A 129 18.25 -7.94 13.57
C SER A 129 17.42 -8.53 12.43
N ASN A 130 17.84 -9.69 11.92
CA ASN A 130 17.25 -10.39 10.77
C ASN A 130 15.77 -10.78 11.00
N SER A 131 15.33 -10.85 12.26
CA SER A 131 13.98 -11.21 12.71
C SER A 131 12.94 -10.08 12.63
N ASP A 132 13.36 -8.81 12.57
CA ASP A 132 12.45 -7.67 12.80
C ASP A 132 12.18 -6.82 11.54
N ALA A 133 12.82 -7.16 10.43
CA ALA A 133 13.06 -6.21 9.35
C ALA A 133 12.15 -6.40 8.13
N LEU A 134 10.82 -6.50 8.30
CA LEU A 134 9.89 -6.36 7.17
C LEU A 134 9.87 -4.90 6.68
N HIS A 135 10.81 -4.55 5.80
CA HIS A 135 10.79 -3.24 5.16
C HIS A 135 9.89 -3.30 3.94
N LEU A 136 8.87 -2.45 3.96
CA LEU A 136 7.94 -2.34 2.87
C LEU A 136 8.28 -1.10 2.05
N LYS A 137 8.16 -1.25 0.74
CA LYS A 137 8.42 -0.18 -0.20
C LYS A 137 7.17 0.05 -1.03
N LEU A 138 6.69 1.28 -1.07
CA LEU A 138 5.59 1.67 -1.95
C LEU A 138 6.16 2.40 -3.17
N HIS A 139 5.84 1.88 -4.34
CA HIS A 139 6.16 2.47 -5.62
C HIS A 139 4.92 3.14 -6.20
N ALA A 140 5.01 4.45 -6.47
CA ALA A 140 4.02 5.13 -7.28
C ALA A 140 3.98 4.49 -8.67
N LEU A 141 2.77 4.13 -9.11
CA LEU A 141 2.56 3.70 -10.48
C LEU A 141 2.48 4.98 -11.34
N SER A 142 3.55 5.30 -12.06
CA SER A 142 3.52 6.35 -13.07
C SER A 142 2.90 5.81 -14.36
N PRO A 143 2.11 6.59 -15.10
CA PRO A 143 1.83 6.26 -16.50
C PRO A 143 3.17 6.18 -17.27
N PRO A 144 3.25 5.32 -18.30
CA PRO A 144 4.44 5.21 -19.15
C PRO A 144 4.75 6.51 -19.90
#